data_AF-A0A936DE64-F1
#
_entry.id   AF-A0A936DE64-F1
#
_cell.length_a   1.000
_cell.length_b   1.000
_cell.length_c   1.000
_cell.angle_alpha   90.00
_cell.angle_beta   90.00
_cell.angle_gamma   90.00
#
_symmetry.space_group_name_H-M   'P 1'
#
loop_
_entity.id
_entity.type
_entity.pdbx_description
1 polymer ?
#
loop_
_entity_poly.entity_id
_entity_poly.type
_entity_poly.pdbx_seq_one_letter_code
_entity_poly.pdbx_strand_id
1 'polypeptide(L)'
;MTVMFGCPSDDTGDDGASTGDTVSTTATTTASTTDSTTASTTATTTASTTDSTTATTTDTDPTTTTDPTTTTDPTVADSSSGGSGSDTGASADCMQYCTDFFATCNDGTGGADPYADEAACLDACGGFTVDDGTPMGGDDLECRLYHLSVAMMEGQAETHCPHADVDGSGVCS
;
A
#
# COMPACT_ATOMS: atom_id res chain seq x y z
N MET A 1 -19.77 5.27 12.24
CA MET A 1 -19.78 3.81 12.02
C MET A 1 -18.35 3.40 11.73
N THR A 2 -17.63 3.03 12.77
CA THR A 2 -16.27 2.49 12.68
C THR A 2 -16.42 0.99 12.51
N VAL A 3 -16.15 0.48 11.31
CA VAL A 3 -16.02 -0.96 11.08
C VAL A 3 -14.62 -1.35 11.53
N MET A 4 -14.53 -1.90 12.74
CA MET A 4 -13.33 -2.62 13.19
C MET A 4 -13.26 -3.94 12.43
N PHE A 5 -12.43 -3.98 11.40
CA PHE A 5 -11.97 -5.21 10.77
C PHE A 5 -10.94 -5.86 11.70
N GLY A 6 -11.37 -6.88 12.43
CA GLY A 6 -10.47 -7.79 13.12
C GLY A 6 -9.76 -8.67 12.09
N CYS A 7 -8.44 -8.56 12.01
CA CYS A 7 -7.62 -9.56 11.35
C CYS A 7 -7.62 -10.85 12.20
N PRO A 8 -7.85 -12.04 11.61
CA PRO A 8 -7.57 -13.29 12.29
C PRO A 8 -6.06 -13.44 12.45
N SER A 9 -5.63 -13.64 13.69
CA SER A 9 -4.28 -14.07 14.04
C SER A 9 -4.11 -15.53 13.63
N ASP A 10 -3.55 -15.78 12.45
CA ASP A 10 -3.05 -17.11 12.08
C ASP A 10 -1.59 -17.24 12.54
N ASP A 11 -1.48 -17.61 13.82
CA ASP A 11 -0.30 -18.14 14.47
C ASP A 11 -0.07 -19.57 13.94
N THR A 12 0.85 -19.72 12.98
CA THR A 12 1.48 -21.01 12.70
C THR A 12 2.99 -20.84 12.77
N GLY A 13 3.51 -21.06 13.98
CA GLY A 13 4.92 -21.38 14.16
C GLY A 13 5.27 -22.69 13.45
N ASP A 14 6.31 -22.67 12.65
CA ASP A 14 7.06 -23.87 12.25
C ASP A 14 8.55 -23.59 12.49
N ASP A 15 9.01 -24.06 13.65
CA ASP A 15 10.42 -24.15 14.02
C ASP A 15 11.09 -25.25 13.18
N GLY A 16 11.87 -24.86 12.18
CA GLY A 16 12.53 -25.81 11.27
C GLY A 16 13.92 -25.38 10.82
N ALA A 17 14.88 -25.41 11.74
CA ALA A 17 16.30 -25.27 11.43
C ALA A 17 16.76 -26.33 10.39
N SER A 18 17.42 -25.88 9.32
CA SER A 18 18.32 -26.75 8.54
C SER A 18 19.58 -26.01 8.15
N THR A 19 20.67 -26.40 8.80
CA THR A 19 22.05 -26.04 8.54
C THR A 19 22.61 -26.85 7.36
N GLY A 20 23.37 -26.19 6.48
CA GLY A 20 24.29 -26.80 5.52
C GLY A 20 23.61 -27.38 4.27
N ASP A 21 24.21 -27.37 3.08
CA ASP A 21 25.62 -27.53 2.78
C ASP A 21 25.97 -26.87 1.44
N THR A 22 27.23 -26.50 1.37
CA THR A 22 27.93 -25.91 0.25
C THR A 22 28.08 -26.94 -0.87
N VAL A 23 27.59 -26.67 -2.10
CA VAL A 23 28.29 -27.22 -3.27
C VAL A 23 28.16 -26.29 -4.47
N SER A 24 29.33 -25.83 -4.89
CA SER A 24 29.60 -25.20 -6.16
C SER A 24 29.66 -26.30 -7.23
N THR A 25 28.83 -26.22 -8.27
CA THR A 25 29.15 -26.82 -9.58
C THR A 25 28.57 -25.97 -10.70
N THR A 26 29.50 -25.33 -11.40
CA THR A 26 29.38 -24.81 -12.76
C THR A 26 28.94 -25.92 -13.73
N ALA A 27 27.90 -25.69 -14.54
CA ALA A 27 27.83 -26.22 -15.90
C ALA A 27 26.76 -25.49 -16.73
N THR A 28 27.26 -24.80 -17.75
CA THR A 28 26.55 -24.26 -18.91
C THR A 28 25.73 -25.35 -19.61
N THR A 29 24.46 -25.11 -19.92
CA THR A 29 23.80 -25.78 -21.04
C THR A 29 22.76 -24.85 -21.68
N THR A 30 23.14 -24.33 -22.84
CA THR A 30 22.27 -23.77 -23.87
C THR A 30 21.37 -24.87 -24.42
N ALA A 31 20.04 -24.69 -24.38
CA ALA A 31 19.13 -25.32 -25.33
C ALA A 31 17.83 -24.52 -25.40
N SER A 32 17.71 -23.74 -26.48
CA SER A 32 16.45 -23.19 -26.95
C SER A 32 15.57 -24.33 -27.49
N THR A 33 14.36 -24.46 -26.96
CA THR A 33 13.24 -25.10 -27.66
C THR A 33 11.99 -24.29 -27.43
N THR A 34 11.74 -23.37 -28.36
CA THR A 34 10.43 -22.80 -28.63
C THR A 34 9.68 -23.82 -29.47
N ASP A 35 8.58 -24.39 -28.95
CA ASP A 35 7.39 -24.64 -29.76
C ASP A 35 6.19 -25.09 -28.91
N SER A 36 5.01 -24.73 -29.44
CA SER A 36 3.73 -25.42 -29.28
C SER A 36 2.81 -25.03 -28.12
N THR A 37 2.01 -24.01 -28.42
CA THR A 37 0.53 -24.06 -28.44
C THR A 37 -0.16 -24.99 -27.44
N THR A 38 -0.92 -24.43 -26.51
CA THR A 38 -2.11 -25.09 -25.96
C THR A 38 -3.20 -24.06 -25.68
N ALA A 39 -4.40 -24.40 -26.13
CA ALA A 39 -5.59 -23.60 -26.24
C ALA A 39 -6.04 -22.98 -24.90
N SER A 40 -6.33 -21.68 -24.93
CA SER A 40 -7.03 -21.00 -23.85
C SER A 40 -8.52 -21.30 -23.96
N THR A 41 -9.00 -22.24 -23.14
CA THR A 41 -10.41 -22.53 -22.96
C THR A 41 -11.08 -21.39 -22.19
N THR A 42 -12.06 -20.76 -22.85
CA THR A 42 -13.08 -19.91 -22.26
C THR A 42 -13.80 -20.65 -21.11
N ALA A 43 -13.70 -20.13 -19.89
CA ALA A 43 -14.58 -20.53 -18.79
C ALA A 43 -15.24 -19.28 -18.21
N THR A 44 -16.47 -19.06 -18.69
CA THR A 44 -17.47 -18.17 -18.12
C THR A 44 -17.87 -18.70 -16.74
N THR A 45 -17.84 -17.87 -15.70
CA THR A 45 -18.49 -18.18 -14.42
C THR A 45 -19.04 -16.87 -13.85
N THR A 46 -20.25 -16.50 -14.24
CA THR A 46 -21.51 -16.65 -13.48
C THR A 46 -21.51 -15.89 -12.17
N ALA A 47 -21.97 -14.64 -12.26
CA ALA A 47 -22.41 -13.82 -11.14
C ALA A 47 -23.46 -14.56 -10.30
N SER A 48 -23.31 -14.55 -8.98
CA SER A 48 -24.35 -14.93 -8.04
C SER A 48 -24.64 -13.75 -7.12
N THR A 49 -25.69 -13.01 -7.48
CA THR A 49 -26.39 -12.08 -6.61
C THR A 49 -27.13 -12.87 -5.54
N THR A 50 -26.86 -12.61 -4.26
CA THR A 50 -27.75 -13.00 -3.17
C THR A 50 -28.24 -11.74 -2.46
N ASP A 51 -29.42 -11.33 -2.87
CA ASP A 51 -30.31 -10.43 -2.16
C ASP A 51 -31.13 -11.28 -1.18
N SER A 52 -31.16 -10.92 0.11
CA SER A 52 -32.19 -11.35 1.06
C SER A 52 -32.19 -10.50 2.33
N THR A 53 -32.99 -9.43 2.26
CA THR A 53 -34.06 -9.05 3.22
C THR A 53 -33.88 -9.24 4.74
N THR A 54 -33.95 -8.09 5.42
CA THR A 54 -34.94 -7.70 6.46
C THR A 54 -35.09 -8.54 7.73
N ALA A 55 -34.73 -7.92 8.88
CA ALA A 55 -35.57 -7.94 10.08
C ALA A 55 -35.31 -6.71 10.98
N THR A 56 -36.32 -5.87 11.08
CA THR A 56 -36.56 -4.85 12.12
C THR A 56 -36.60 -5.46 13.51
N THR A 57 -35.91 -4.85 14.47
CA THR A 57 -36.41 -4.72 15.85
C THR A 57 -36.11 -3.33 16.40
N THR A 58 -37.20 -2.67 16.79
CA THR A 58 -37.27 -1.48 17.63
C THR A 58 -36.89 -1.88 19.04
N ASP A 59 -36.00 -1.13 19.71
CA ASP A 59 -36.14 -0.92 21.15
C ASP A 59 -35.58 0.44 21.56
N THR A 60 -36.28 1.02 22.52
CA THR A 60 -36.32 2.41 22.93
C THR A 60 -35.90 2.44 24.38
N ASP A 61 -34.93 3.26 24.79
CA ASP A 61 -34.97 3.84 26.14
C ASP A 61 -34.03 5.06 26.29
N PRO A 62 -34.31 5.98 27.24
CA PRO A 62 -34.31 7.40 27.01
C PRO A 62 -33.13 8.14 27.63
N THR A 63 -33.01 9.36 27.14
CA THR A 63 -32.46 10.56 27.78
C THR A 63 -32.20 10.48 29.29
N THR A 64 -30.96 10.77 29.68
CA THR A 64 -30.70 11.52 30.92
C THR A 64 -29.89 12.76 30.58
N THR A 65 -30.62 13.88 30.54
CA THR A 65 -30.12 15.25 30.54
C THR A 65 -29.71 15.64 31.95
N THR A 66 -28.51 16.20 32.11
CA THR A 66 -28.27 17.31 33.05
C THR A 66 -27.03 18.12 32.61
N ASP A 67 -27.30 19.27 32.01
CA ASP A 67 -26.47 20.51 31.97
C ASP A 67 -26.29 21.05 33.42
N PRO A 68 -25.50 22.13 33.75
CA PRO A 68 -24.81 23.07 32.87
C PRO A 68 -23.40 23.58 33.30
N THR A 69 -22.76 24.26 32.34
CA THR A 69 -21.80 25.39 32.49
C THR A 69 -20.45 25.18 33.17
N THR A 70 -19.37 25.32 32.41
CA THR A 70 -18.28 26.24 32.75
C THR A 70 -17.66 26.82 31.48
N THR A 71 -17.97 28.09 31.25
CA THR A 71 -17.31 29.02 30.33
C THR A 71 -15.83 29.12 30.64
N THR A 72 -14.96 28.77 29.68
CA THR A 72 -13.70 29.51 29.44
C THR A 72 -13.26 29.30 27.99
N ASP A 73 -13.70 30.21 27.13
CA ASP A 73 -12.94 30.66 25.96
C ASP A 73 -12.11 31.87 26.45
N PRO A 74 -10.83 32.07 26.09
CA PRO A 74 -10.44 32.13 24.68
C PRO A 74 -9.13 31.47 24.30
N THR A 75 -8.92 31.41 22.98
CA THR A 75 -7.68 31.08 22.25
C THR A 75 -7.36 29.60 22.06
N VAL A 76 -8.18 28.90 21.26
CA VAL A 76 -7.59 27.90 20.36
C VAL A 76 -7.12 28.63 19.11
N ALA A 77 -5.80 28.78 19.05
CA ALA A 77 -5.12 29.31 17.89
C ALA A 77 -5.55 28.50 16.66
N ASP A 78 -6.11 29.23 15.70
CA ASP A 78 -6.05 28.96 14.28
C ASP A 78 -4.69 28.31 13.95
N SER A 79 -4.69 26.99 13.83
CA SER A 79 -3.55 26.25 13.30
C SER A 79 -3.73 26.23 11.79
N SER A 80 -3.60 27.41 11.19
CA SER A 80 -3.16 27.52 9.81
C SER A 80 -1.81 26.79 9.72
N SER A 81 -1.84 25.55 9.22
CA SER A 81 -0.66 24.88 8.66
C SER A 81 -0.22 25.67 7.42
N GLY A 82 0.48 26.78 7.67
CA GLY A 82 1.18 27.60 6.69
C GLY A 82 2.66 27.56 7.02
N GLY A 83 3.29 26.40 6.78
CA GLY A 83 4.73 26.22 6.95
C GLY A 83 5.38 25.89 5.62
N SER A 84 5.64 26.90 4.78
CA SER A 84 6.66 26.79 3.72
C SER A 84 8.04 26.74 4.38
N GLY A 85 8.42 25.57 4.88
CA GLY A 85 9.80 25.16 5.06
C GLY A 85 10.06 24.10 3.99
N SER A 86 10.71 24.49 2.90
CA SER A 86 10.95 23.63 1.72
C SER A 86 11.90 22.45 1.98
N ASP A 87 12.30 22.21 3.23
CA ASP A 87 13.09 21.05 3.66
C ASP A 87 12.27 20.07 4.54
N THR A 88 11.07 20.46 4.98
CA THR A 88 10.12 19.58 5.71
C THR A 88 9.11 18.91 4.77
N GLY A 89 8.87 19.49 3.59
CA GLY A 89 7.94 18.95 2.58
C GLY A 89 8.30 17.53 2.17
N ALA A 90 9.55 17.31 1.72
CA ALA A 90 10.04 15.99 1.33
C ALA A 90 9.85 14.93 2.42
N SER A 91 10.04 15.30 3.70
CA SER A 91 9.81 14.36 4.81
C SER A 91 8.33 14.04 5.04
N ALA A 92 7.43 15.00 4.83
CA ALA A 92 5.99 14.79 4.94
C ALA A 92 5.47 13.96 3.75
N ASP A 93 5.95 14.25 2.54
CA ASP A 93 5.62 13.51 1.34
C ASP A 93 6.14 12.07 1.42
N CYS A 94 7.35 11.86 1.98
CA CYS A 94 7.87 10.52 2.25
C CYS A 94 7.04 9.75 3.28
N MET A 95 6.59 10.39 4.36
CA MET A 95 5.72 9.74 5.35
C MET A 95 4.38 9.33 4.72
N GLN A 96 3.78 10.20 3.92
CA GLN A 96 2.53 9.90 3.22
C GLN A 96 2.74 8.78 2.20
N TYR A 97 3.78 8.88 1.36
CA TYR A 97 4.16 7.86 0.39
C TYR A 97 4.32 6.49 1.05
N CYS A 98 5.10 6.38 2.12
CA CYS A 98 5.32 5.09 2.78
C CYS A 98 4.03 4.55 3.44
N THR A 99 3.23 5.41 4.09
CA THR A 99 1.94 4.99 4.66
C THR A 99 1.03 4.42 3.58
N ASP A 100 0.91 5.11 2.44
CA ASP A 100 0.04 4.73 1.33
C ASP A 100 0.56 3.50 0.58
N PHE A 101 1.88 3.38 0.45
CA PHE A 101 2.55 2.24 -0.17
C PHE A 101 2.27 0.97 0.63
N PHE A 102 2.45 1.01 1.96
CA PHE A 102 2.19 -0.15 2.82
C PHE A 102 0.71 -0.53 2.84
N ALA A 103 -0.20 0.44 2.74
CA ALA A 103 -1.64 0.17 2.67
C ALA A 103 -2.09 -0.44 1.33
N THR A 104 -1.34 -0.22 0.24
CA THR A 104 -1.78 -0.54 -1.14
C THR A 104 -0.99 -1.69 -1.77
N CYS A 105 0.32 -1.75 -1.52
CA CYS A 105 1.28 -2.54 -2.28
C CYS A 105 2.01 -3.62 -1.46
N ASN A 106 1.96 -3.58 -0.12
CA ASN A 106 2.71 -4.48 0.77
C ASN A 106 2.04 -5.86 1.02
N ASP A 107 0.99 -6.21 0.28
CA ASP A 107 0.36 -7.55 0.36
C ASP A 107 0.87 -8.50 -0.75
N GLY A 108 1.99 -8.16 -1.39
CA GLY A 108 2.48 -8.84 -2.59
C GLY A 108 1.69 -8.49 -3.86
N THR A 109 0.78 -7.52 -3.78
CA THR A 109 0.07 -6.93 -4.91
C THR A 109 1.05 -6.17 -5.80
N GLY A 110 1.36 -6.75 -6.96
CA GLY A 110 2.21 -6.11 -7.97
C GLY A 110 3.70 -6.41 -7.87
N GLY A 111 4.17 -7.27 -6.98
CA GLY A 111 5.58 -7.67 -6.97
C GLY A 111 6.10 -8.22 -5.64
N ALA A 112 7.43 -8.38 -5.57
CA ALA A 112 8.12 -8.64 -4.32
C ALA A 112 8.05 -7.39 -3.43
N ASP A 113 7.96 -7.58 -2.12
CA ASP A 113 7.91 -6.48 -1.16
C ASP A 113 9.26 -5.72 -1.19
N PRO A 114 9.29 -4.48 -1.72
CA PRO A 114 10.55 -3.77 -1.94
C PRO A 114 11.13 -3.19 -0.65
N TYR A 115 10.28 -3.04 0.37
CA TYR A 115 10.65 -2.49 1.67
C TYR A 115 10.44 -3.55 2.74
N ALA A 116 11.42 -3.74 3.63
CA ALA A 116 11.28 -4.67 4.75
C ALA A 116 10.25 -4.19 5.78
N ASP A 117 10.16 -2.87 5.95
CA ASP A 117 9.28 -2.18 6.89
C ASP A 117 9.20 -0.67 6.54
N GLU A 118 8.30 0.04 7.20
CA GLU A 118 8.05 1.46 6.94
C GLU A 118 9.30 2.34 7.18
N ALA A 119 10.18 1.97 8.11
CA ALA A 119 11.41 2.72 8.33
C ALA A 119 12.41 2.54 7.17
N ALA A 120 12.49 1.33 6.60
CA ALA A 120 13.27 1.09 5.38
C ALA A 120 12.72 1.88 4.18
N CYS A 121 11.40 2.02 4.07
CA CYS A 121 10.79 2.87 3.05
C CYS A 121 11.14 4.36 3.24
N LEU A 122 11.08 4.87 4.46
CA LEU A 122 11.44 6.26 4.75
C LEU A 122 12.92 6.56 4.47
N ASP A 123 13.81 5.62 4.78
CA ASP A 123 15.24 5.72 4.45
C ASP A 123 15.46 5.79 2.94
N ALA A 124 14.83 4.89 2.18
CA ALA A 124 14.86 4.90 0.72
C ALA A 124 14.29 6.20 0.15
N CYS A 125 13.18 6.68 0.71
CA CYS A 125 12.52 7.90 0.28
C CYS A 125 13.39 9.15 0.45
N GLY A 126 14.22 9.20 1.49
CA GLY A 126 15.22 10.25 1.66
C GLY A 126 16.30 10.30 0.57
N GLY A 127 16.42 9.23 -0.24
CA GLY A 127 17.32 9.15 -1.39
C GLY A 127 16.71 9.62 -2.72
N PHE A 128 15.39 9.71 -2.83
CA PHE A 128 14.74 10.14 -4.07
C PHE A 128 14.92 11.65 -4.28
N THR A 129 15.15 12.06 -5.53
CA THR A 129 15.13 13.50 -5.83
C THR A 129 13.70 14.02 -5.74
N VAL A 130 13.57 15.29 -5.39
CA VAL A 130 12.29 16.01 -5.46
C VAL A 130 12.39 16.91 -6.68
N ASP A 131 11.91 16.43 -7.82
CA ASP A 131 11.90 17.16 -9.09
C ASP A 131 10.45 17.36 -9.57
N ASP A 132 10.06 18.62 -9.75
CA ASP A 132 8.71 19.09 -10.13
C ASP A 132 8.34 18.81 -11.62
N GLY A 133 9.12 17.97 -12.32
CA GLY A 133 9.24 18.02 -13.78
C GLY A 133 8.39 17.01 -14.53
N THR A 134 8.34 15.76 -14.06
CA THR A 134 7.76 14.63 -14.82
C THR A 134 7.13 13.59 -13.89
N PRO A 135 5.90 13.78 -13.42
CA PRO A 135 5.24 12.82 -12.52
C PRO A 135 4.96 11.45 -13.17
N MET A 136 5.31 11.24 -14.44
CA MET A 136 5.12 9.96 -15.15
C MET A 136 6.44 9.26 -15.51
N GLY A 137 7.59 9.77 -15.02
CA GLY A 137 8.89 9.13 -15.25
C GLY A 137 10.06 9.90 -14.65
N GLY A 138 11.17 9.20 -14.41
CA GLY A 138 12.34 9.73 -13.70
C GLY A 138 12.49 9.15 -12.30
N ASP A 139 13.71 9.14 -11.78
CA ASP A 139 14.03 8.60 -10.44
C ASP A 139 13.77 9.62 -9.32
N ASP A 140 12.52 10.08 -9.23
CA ASP A 140 12.07 11.09 -8.28
C ASP A 140 10.85 10.62 -7.46
N LEU A 141 10.62 11.29 -6.32
CA LEU A 141 9.51 11.00 -5.43
C LEU A 141 8.15 11.26 -6.09
N GLU A 142 8.09 12.20 -7.04
CA GLU A 142 6.84 12.63 -7.66
C GLU A 142 6.31 11.59 -8.65
N CYS A 143 7.20 10.93 -9.40
CA CYS A 143 6.90 9.76 -10.22
C CYS A 143 6.32 8.63 -9.37
N ARG A 144 6.95 8.33 -8.23
CA ARG A 144 6.55 7.25 -7.32
C ARG A 144 5.19 7.55 -6.67
N LEU A 145 4.96 8.78 -6.23
CA LEU A 145 3.67 9.25 -5.71
C LEU A 145 2.55 9.17 -6.76
N TYR A 146 2.82 9.55 -8.01
CA TYR A 146 1.86 9.41 -9.10
C TYR A 146 1.48 7.95 -9.31
N HIS A 147 2.45 7.06 -9.47
CA HIS A 147 2.17 5.64 -9.68
C HIS A 147 1.46 5.01 -8.49
N LEU A 148 1.81 5.39 -7.26
CA LEU A 148 1.10 4.95 -6.06
C LEU A 148 -0.35 5.45 -6.04
N SER A 149 -0.60 6.71 -6.40
CA SER A 149 -1.96 7.25 -6.49
C SER A 149 -2.84 6.51 -7.51
N VAL A 150 -2.23 6.01 -8.58
CA VAL A 150 -2.90 5.17 -9.58
C VAL A 150 -3.11 3.75 -9.05
N ALA A 151 -2.14 3.19 -8.33
CA ALA A 151 -2.25 1.88 -7.68
C ALA A 151 -3.39 1.80 -6.66
N MET A 152 -3.68 2.91 -5.98
CA MET A 152 -4.79 3.03 -5.03
C MET A 152 -6.18 2.96 -5.67
N MET A 153 -6.29 3.07 -7.00
CA MET A 153 -7.55 2.85 -7.69
C MET A 153 -7.90 1.35 -7.77
N GLU A 154 -9.19 1.04 -7.72
CA GLU A 154 -9.69 -0.34 -7.74
C GLU A 154 -9.17 -1.11 -8.96
N GLY A 155 -8.49 -2.24 -8.71
CA GLY A 155 -7.96 -3.12 -9.74
C GLY A 155 -6.63 -2.67 -10.38
N GLN A 156 -6.03 -1.57 -9.91
CA GLN A 156 -4.85 -0.98 -10.54
C GLN A 156 -3.53 -1.29 -9.82
N ALA A 157 -3.59 -1.77 -8.56
CA ALA A 157 -2.44 -2.05 -7.72
C ALA A 157 -1.41 -2.95 -8.42
N GLU A 158 -1.86 -4.06 -9.03
CA GLU A 158 -0.97 -5.06 -9.63
C GLU A 158 -0.11 -4.51 -10.77
N THR A 159 -0.61 -3.50 -11.49
CA THR A 159 0.14 -2.85 -12.58
C THR A 159 0.99 -1.68 -12.09
N HIS A 160 0.58 -0.95 -11.06
CA HIS A 160 1.21 0.33 -10.72
C HIS A 160 2.08 0.28 -9.45
N CYS A 161 1.86 -0.67 -8.54
CA CYS A 161 2.75 -0.89 -7.40
C CYS A 161 4.23 -1.11 -7.78
N PRO A 162 4.58 -1.92 -8.80
CA PRO A 162 6.00 -2.08 -9.17
C PRO A 162 6.63 -0.82 -9.76
N HIS A 163 5.83 0.17 -10.18
CA HIS A 163 6.34 1.46 -10.64
C HIS A 163 6.55 2.44 -9.49
N ALA A 164 5.82 2.22 -8.39
CA ALA A 164 5.95 3.00 -7.16
C ALA A 164 7.00 2.42 -6.21
N ASP A 165 7.58 1.25 -6.49
CA ASP A 165 8.61 0.60 -5.65
C ASP A 165 9.98 1.29 -5.73
N VAL A 166 10.94 0.90 -4.88
CA VAL A 166 12.29 1.50 -4.80
C VAL A 166 13.06 1.46 -6.13
N ASP A 167 12.87 0.43 -6.95
CA ASP A 167 13.56 0.27 -8.23
C ASP A 167 12.83 0.98 -9.40
N GLY A 168 11.58 1.42 -9.17
CA GLY A 168 10.70 2.08 -10.13
C GLY A 168 10.32 1.22 -11.33
N SER A 169 10.68 -0.07 -11.34
CA SER A 169 10.55 -1.02 -12.46
C SER A 169 10.94 -0.48 -13.85
N GLY A 170 11.90 0.45 -13.90
CA GLY A 170 12.36 1.08 -15.14
C GLY A 170 11.44 2.20 -15.67
N VAL A 171 10.40 2.58 -14.92
CA VAL A 171 9.54 3.74 -15.20
C VAL A 171 9.95 4.94 -14.36
N CYS A 172 10.14 4.74 -13.05
CA CYS A 172 10.71 5.76 -12.17
C CYS A 172 12.21 5.49 -11.92
N SER A 173 13.05 5.61 -12.96
CA SER A 173 14.49 5.29 -12.94
C SER A 173 15.32 6.20 -13.84
#